data_AF-A0A8T5H2D1-F1
#
_entry.id   AF-A0A8T5H2D1-F1
#
_cell.length_a   1.000
_cell.length_b   1.000
_cell.length_c   1.000
_cell.angle_alpha   90.00
_cell.angle_beta   90.00
_cell.angle_gamma   90.00
#
_symmetry.space_group_name_H-M   'P 1'
#
loop_
_entity.id
_entity.type
_entity.pdbx_description
1 polymer ?
#
loop_
_entity_poly.entity_id
_entity_poly.type
_entity_poly.pdbx_seq_one_letter_code
_entity_poly.pdbx_strand_id
1 'polypeptide(L)' 'MAKKKPRKFHYAPLKSSFMLIAILGFLISAYYLFPLSFNFGIAAMIIFAAMFVASLVSMTKAPVM' A
#
# COMPACT_ATOMS: atom_id res chain seq x y z
N MET A 1 29.81 32.76 6.51
CA MET A 1 29.28 31.43 6.86
C MET A 1 27.95 31.21 6.13
N ALA A 2 27.90 30.36 5.10
CA ALA A 2 26.68 30.12 4.33
C ALA A 2 25.79 29.09 5.05
N LYS A 3 24.58 29.48 5.47
CA LYS A 3 23.59 28.57 6.07
C LYS A 3 23.07 27.60 5.00
N LYS A 4 23.35 26.30 5.15
CA LYS A 4 22.78 25.23 4.29
C LYS A 4 21.26 25.21 4.46
N LYS A 5 20.53 25.42 3.36
CA LYS A 5 19.06 25.38 3.29
C LYS A 5 18.57 23.96 3.63
N PRO A 6 17.56 23.76 4.51
CA PRO A 6 17.09 22.42 4.85
C PRO A 6 16.51 21.74 3.61
N ARG A 7 16.98 20.52 3.33
CA ARG A 7 16.45 19.69 2.25
C ARG A 7 15.03 19.28 2.63
N LYS A 8 14.03 19.84 1.94
CA LYS A 8 12.64 19.36 2.07
C LYS A 8 12.61 17.92 1.56
N PHE A 9 12.20 16.99 2.42
CA PHE A 9 11.93 15.62 2.02
C PHE A 9 10.73 15.62 1.08
N HIS A 10 10.96 15.37 -0.21
CA HIS A 10 9.88 15.13 -1.15
C HIS A 10 9.35 13.71 -0.92
N TYR A 11 8.27 13.59 -0.15
CA TYR A 11 7.49 12.37 -0.10
C TYR A 11 6.67 12.29 -1.39
N ALA A 12 7.16 11.53 -2.37
CA ALA A 12 6.37 11.21 -3.55
C ALA A 12 5.22 10.27 -3.12
N PRO A 13 3.98 10.49 -3.59
CA PRO A 13 2.90 9.55 -3.36
C PRO A 13 3.30 8.16 -3.88
N LEU A 14 2.86 7.12 -3.17
CA LEU A 14 3.07 5.75 -3.59
C LEU A 14 2.44 5.55 -4.99
N LYS A 15 3.13 4.84 -5.88
CA LYS A 15 2.64 4.61 -7.25
C LYS A 15 1.27 3.93 -7.23
N SER A 16 0.38 4.36 -8.12
CA SER A 16 -0.96 3.75 -8.31
C SER A 16 -0.90 2.23 -8.55
N SER A 17 0.17 1.74 -9.16
CA SER A 17 0.44 0.31 -9.32
C SER A 17 0.45 -0.46 -8.00
N PHE A 18 0.88 0.14 -6.88
CA PHE A 18 0.88 -0.50 -5.58
C PHE A 18 -0.53 -0.77 -5.06
N MET A 19 -1.45 0.18 -5.25
CA MET A 19 -2.86 0.02 -4.90
C MET A 19 -3.51 -1.09 -5.75
N LEU A 20 -3.21 -1.13 -7.05
CA LEU A 20 -3.70 -2.19 -7.95
C LEU A 20 -3.21 -3.59 -7.52
N ILE A 21 -1.94 -3.70 -7.14
CA ILE A 21 -1.39 -4.97 -6.62
C ILE A 21 -2.09 -5.37 -5.32
N ALA A 22 -2.38 -4.44 -4.42
CA ALA A 22 -3.11 -4.73 -3.19
C ALA A 22 -4.54 -5.23 -3.46
N ILE A 23 -5.26 -4.61 -4.40
CA ILE A 23 -6.60 -5.05 -4.81
C ILE A 23 -6.57 -6.44 -5.44
N LEU A 24 -5.66 -6.66 -6.40
CA LEU A 24 -5.53 -7.95 -7.08
C LEU A 24 -5.11 -9.05 -6.10
N GLY A 25 -4.14 -8.77 -5.23
CA GLY A 25 -3.69 -9.69 -4.20
C GLY A 25 -4.81 -10.07 -3.23
N PHE A 26 -5.65 -9.11 -2.83
CA PHE A 26 -6.82 -9.38 -2.00
C PHE A 26 -7.83 -10.28 -2.71
N LEU A 27 -8.15 -10.00 -3.98
CA LEU A 27 -9.08 -10.80 -4.77
C LEU A 27 -8.58 -12.22 -5.01
N ILE A 28 -7.30 -12.38 -5.37
CA ILE A 28 -6.65 -13.69 -5.53
C ILE A 28 -6.68 -14.45 -4.20
N SER A 29 -6.42 -13.76 -3.09
CA SER A 29 -6.45 -14.38 -1.78
C SER A 29 -7.86 -14.87 -1.41
N ALA A 30 -8.89 -14.06 -1.67
CA ALA A 30 -10.27 -14.38 -1.34
C ALA A 30 -10.84 -15.50 -2.23
N TYR A 31 -10.51 -15.52 -3.52
CA TYR A 31 -11.06 -16.49 -4.47
C TYR A 31 -10.24 -17.78 -4.58
N TYR A 32 -8.92 -17.70 -4.47
CA TYR A 32 -8.03 -18.85 -4.72
C TYR A 32 -7.37 -19.38 -3.44
N LEU A 33 -6.74 -18.53 -2.62
CA LEU A 33 -6.04 -19.01 -1.41
C LEU A 33 -7.00 -19.44 -0.30
N PHE A 34 -8.12 -18.74 -0.12
CA PHE A 34 -9.09 -19.04 0.93
C PHE A 34 -9.67 -20.46 0.82
N PRO A 35 -10.17 -20.93 -0.34
CA PRO A 35 -10.63 -22.32 -0.46
C PRO A 35 -9.48 -23.34 -0.45
N LEU A 36 -8.26 -22.95 -0.86
CA LEU A 36 -7.10 -23.85 -0.83
C LEU A 36 -6.58 -24.08 0.59
N SER A 37 -6.55 -23.03 1.41
CA SER A 37 -6.04 -23.07 2.79
C SER A 37 -6.59 -21.90 3.58
N PHE A 38 -7.56 -22.18 4.45
CA PHE A 38 -8.26 -21.17 5.26
C PHE A 38 -7.30 -20.22 6.00
N ASN A 39 -6.31 -20.77 6.70
CA ASN A 39 -5.34 -19.97 7.47
C ASN A 39 -4.51 -19.05 6.57
N PHE A 40 -4.02 -19.56 5.44
CA PHE A 40 -3.19 -18.78 4.51
C PHE A 40 -4.02 -17.73 3.77
N GLY A 41 -5.25 -18.06 3.36
CA GLY A 41 -6.16 -17.12 2.71
C GLY A 41 -6.56 -15.97 3.63
N ILE A 42 -6.90 -16.26 4.89
CA ILE A 42 -7.19 -15.23 5.91
C ILE A 42 -5.96 -14.33 6.14
N ALA A 43 -4.77 -14.93 6.35
CA ALA A 43 -3.55 -14.17 6.58
C ALA A 43 -3.21 -13.24 5.40
N ALA A 44 -3.26 -13.75 4.17
CA ALA A 44 -2.99 -12.95 2.98
C ALA A 44 -4.05 -11.85 2.75
N MET A 45 -5.34 -12.12 3.00
CA MET A 45 -6.38 -11.10 2.94
C MET A 45 -6.13 -9.95 3.92
N ILE A 46 -5.72 -10.25 5.16
CA ILE A 46 -5.39 -9.23 6.17
C ILE A 46 -4.21 -8.38 5.71
N ILE A 47 -3.16 -9.01 5.19
CA ILE A 47 -1.96 -8.31 4.69
C ILE A 47 -2.33 -7.37 3.54
N PHE A 48 -3.08 -7.86 2.54
CA PHE A 48 -3.49 -7.05 1.40
C PHE A 48 -4.47 -5.93 1.79
N ALA A 49 -5.36 -6.17 2.74
CA ALA A 49 -6.23 -5.13 3.28
C ALA A 49 -5.42 -4.02 3.99
N ALA A 50 -4.44 -4.39 4.82
CA ALA A 50 -3.55 -3.42 5.46
C ALA A 50 -2.71 -2.64 4.44
N MET A 51 -2.19 -3.33 3.42
CA MET A 51 -1.48 -2.73 2.30
C MET A 51 -2.35 -1.73 1.51
N PHE A 52 -3.63 -2.07 1.30
CA PHE A 52 -4.60 -1.19 0.66
C PHE A 52 -4.84 0.09 1.48
N VAL A 53 -5.09 -0.04 2.78
CA VAL A 53 -5.26 1.11 3.69
C VAL A 53 -4.00 1.98 3.71
N ALA A 54 -2.82 1.38 3.81
CA ALA A 54 -1.55 2.11 3.75
C ALA A 54 -1.40 2.88 2.44
N SER A 55 -1.83 2.31 1.31
CA SER A 55 -1.77 2.97 0.01
C SER A 55 -2.69 4.21 -0.05
N LEU A 56 -3.91 4.12 0.50
CA LEU A 56 -4.84 5.24 0.60
C LEU A 56 -4.28 6.36 1.48
N VAL A 57 -3.72 6.03 2.63
CA VAL A 57 -3.08 7.01 3.53
C VAL A 57 -1.91 7.69 2.83
N SER A 58 -1.08 6.94 2.11
CA SER A 58 0.06 7.51 1.39
C SER A 58 -0.35 8.45 0.27
N MET A 59 -1.41 8.15 -0.47
CA MET A 59 -1.91 9.00 -1.56
C MET A 59 -2.63 10.24 -1.05
N THR A 60 -3.32 10.16 0.08
CA THR A 60 -4.09 11.29 0.66
C THR A 60 -3.23 12.25 1.48
N LYS A 61 -2.15 11.75 2.12
CA LYS A 61 -1.23 12.57 2.92
C LYS A 61 -0.01 13.04 2.16
N ALA A 62 0.16 12.63 0.90
CA ALA A 62 1.21 13.15 0.05
C ALA A 62 0.93 14.63 -0.25
N PRO A 63 1.92 15.53 -0.07
CA PRO A 63 1.75 16.94 -0.39
C PRO A 63 1.49 17.07 -1.88
N VAL A 64 0.27 17.47 -2.24
CA VAL A 64 -0.07 17.99 -3.56
C VAL A 64 0.74 19.28 -3.69
N MET A 65 1.76 19.27 -4.55
CA MET A 65 2.50 20.49 -4.91
C MET A 65 1.55 21.53 -5.51
#